data_AF-A0A7Y2G871-F1
#
_entry.id   AF-A0A7Y2G871-F1
#
_cell.length_a   1.000
_cell.length_b   1.000
_cell.length_c   1.000
_cell.angle_alpha   90.00
_cell.angle_beta   90.00
_cell.angle_gamma   90.00
#
_symmetry.space_group_name_H-M   'P 1'
#
loop_
_entity.id
_entity.type
_entity.pdbx_description
1 polymer ?
#
loop_
_entity_poly.entity_id
_entity_poly.type
_entity_poly.pdbx_seq_one_letter_code
_entity_poly.pdbx_strand_id
1 'polypeptide(L)' 'MHETEVKIAVDDAAGVVARLEATGAELLHPREFEDNRLYDHDDLALTRAGRLLRVRRSGDRTLVTAKAPAEAGASA' A
#
# COMPACT_ATOMS: atom_id res chain seq x y z
N MET A 1 0.61 14.89 4.20
CA MET A 1 -0.22 14.06 3.31
C MET A 1 -0.83 12.96 4.17
N HIS A 2 -2.14 12.75 4.09
CA HIS A 2 -2.86 11.73 4.84
C HIS A 2 -3.47 10.75 3.83
N GLU A 3 -3.27 9.45 4.04
CA GLU A 3 -3.77 8.37 3.19
C GLU A 3 -4.55 7.39 4.06
N THR A 4 -5.76 7.04 3.64
CA THR A 4 -6.63 6.07 4.32
C THR A 4 -6.88 4.90 3.36
N GLU A 5 -6.55 3.68 3.80
CA GLU A 5 -6.66 2.47 2.99
C GLU A 5 -7.25 1.32 3.83
N VAL A 6 -8.04 0.44 3.20
CA VAL A 6 -8.54 -0.80 3.81
C VAL A 6 -8.02 -1.99 3.01
N LYS A 7 -7.38 -2.94 3.70
CA LYS A 7 -6.93 -4.21 3.11
C LYS A 7 -7.93 -5.30 3.43
N ILE A 8 -8.43 -5.97 2.40
CA ILE A 8 -9.44 -7.03 2.51
C ILE A 8 -8.81 -8.32 1.99
N ALA A 9 -8.90 -9.39 2.77
CA ALA A 9 -8.49 -10.72 2.30
C ALA A 9 -9.46 -11.21 1.22
N VAL A 10 -8.93 -11.74 0.11
CA VAL A 10 -9.72 -12.17 -1.06
C VAL A 10 -9.31 -13.58 -1.46
N ASP A 11 -10.27 -14.50 -1.41
CA ASP A 11 -10.08 -15.89 -1.83
C ASP A 11 -10.38 -16.10 -3.33
N ASP A 12 -11.31 -15.32 -3.89
CA ASP A 12 -11.67 -15.33 -5.30
C ASP A 12 -11.42 -13.96 -5.95
N ALA A 13 -10.22 -13.81 -6.50
CA ALA A 13 -9.82 -12.56 -7.16
C ALA A 13 -10.65 -12.27 -8.42
N ALA A 14 -11.06 -13.31 -9.17
CA ALA A 14 -11.81 -13.13 -10.39
C ALA A 14 -13.24 -12.63 -10.10
N GLY A 15 -13.89 -13.22 -9.10
CA GLY A 15 -15.20 -12.76 -8.63
C GLY A 15 -15.17 -11.33 -8.08
N VAL A 16 -14.11 -10.94 -7.38
CA VAL A 16 -13.95 -9.54 -6.92
C VAL A 16 -13.83 -8.57 -8.09
N VAL A 17 -13.02 -8.89 -9.11
CA VAL A 17 -12.87 -8.05 -10.31
C VAL A 17 -14.21 -7.88 -11.02
N ALA A 18 -14.95 -8.96 -11.26
CA ALA A 18 -16.26 -8.90 -11.91
C ALA A 18 -17.27 -8.02 -11.14
N ARG A 19 -17.24 -8.08 -9.80
CA ARG A 19 -18.10 -7.21 -8.96
C ARG A 19 -17.68 -5.74 -9.04
N LEU A 20 -16.39 -5.44 -9.07
CA LEU A 20 -15.90 -4.06 -9.23
C LEU A 20 -16.34 -3.49 -10.58
N GLU A 21 -16.17 -4.23 -11.67
CA GLU A 21 -16.65 -3.83 -13.01
C GLU A 21 -18.16 -3.56 -13.03
N ALA A 22 -18.96 -4.43 -12.38
CA ALA A 22 -20.40 -4.25 -12.27
C ALA A 22 -20.82 -2.99 -11.48
N THR A 23 -19.95 -2.47 -10.61
CA THR A 23 -20.19 -1.18 -9.92
C THR A 23 -19.81 0.05 -10.76
N GLY A 24 -19.27 -0.15 -11.97
CA GLY A 24 -18.75 0.94 -12.80
C GLY A 24 -17.35 1.39 -12.42
N ALA A 25 -16.57 0.54 -11.73
CA ALA A 25 -15.18 0.84 -11.46
C ALA A 25 -14.36 0.87 -12.76
N GLU A 26 -13.43 1.82 -12.87
CA GLU A 26 -12.55 1.96 -14.02
C GLU A 26 -11.17 1.35 -13.75
N LEU A 27 -10.62 0.65 -14.76
CA LEU A 27 -9.26 0.13 -14.69
C LEU A 27 -8.25 1.27 -14.94
N LEU A 28 -7.68 1.81 -13.87
CA LEU A 28 -6.66 2.87 -13.98
C LEU A 28 -5.28 2.36 -14.39
N HIS A 29 -4.92 1.14 -13.97
CA HIS A 29 -3.63 0.51 -14.25
C HIS A 29 -3.83 -0.98 -14.55
N PRO A 30 -3.19 -1.54 -15.59
CA PRO A 30 -3.22 -2.98 -15.82
C PRO A 30 -2.51 -3.73 -14.69
N ARG A 31 -2.76 -5.04 -14.60
CA ARG A 31 -2.04 -5.89 -13.65
C ARG A 31 -0.55 -5.86 -13.95
N GLU A 32 0.23 -5.47 -12.96
CA GLU A 32 1.69 -5.38 -13.06
C GLU A 32 2.36 -5.96 -11.82
N PHE A 33 3.65 -6.27 -11.95
CA PHE A 33 4.47 -6.70 -10.83
C PHE A 33 4.96 -5.47 -10.06
N GLU A 34 4.63 -5.41 -8.76
CA GLU A 34 5.10 -4.39 -7.83
C GLU A 34 6.24 -4.96 -6.98
N ASP A 35 7.46 -4.43 -7.15
CA ASP A 35 8.62 -4.76 -6.32
C ASP A 35 8.75 -3.75 -5.19
N ASN A 36 8.78 -4.24 -3.95
CA ASN A 36 8.92 -3.42 -2.75
C ASN A 36 10.20 -3.81 -2.01
N ARG A 37 11.22 -2.95 -2.11
CA ARG A 37 12.42 -3.09 -1.28
C ARG A 37 12.29 -2.22 -0.04
N LEU A 38 12.18 -2.86 1.11
CA LEU A 38 12.15 -2.19 2.42
C LEU A 38 13.58 -1.96 2.91
N TYR A 39 13.77 -0.83 3.58
CA TYR A 39 15.03 -0.44 4.20
C TYR A 39 14.78 -0.17 5.67
N ASP A 40 15.73 -0.60 6.49
CA ASP A 40 15.79 -0.31 7.92
C ASP A 40 17.25 -0.17 8.33
N HIS A 41 17.48 0.27 9.56
CA HIS A 41 18.78 0.20 10.21
C HIS A 41 19.09 -1.25 10.62
N ASP A 42 20.37 -1.56 10.87
CA ASP A 42 20.78 -2.90 11.34
C ASP A 42 20.10 -3.30 12.65
N ASP A 43 19.77 -2.30 13.48
CA ASP A 43 19.03 -2.50 14.70
C ASP A 43 17.51 -2.48 14.49
N LEU A 44 16.95 -2.38 13.29
CA LEU A 44 15.51 -2.31 13.03
C LEU A 44 14.79 -1.12 13.69
N ALA A 45 15.46 0.01 13.87
CA ALA A 45 14.88 1.18 14.53
C ALA A 45 13.59 1.71 13.88
N LEU A 46 13.44 1.64 12.54
CA LEU A 46 12.22 2.09 11.87
C LEU A 46 11.06 1.16 12.19
N THR A 47 11.26 -0.15 12.03
CA THR A 47 10.25 -1.17 12.35
C THR A 47 9.78 -1.05 13.80
N ARG A 48 10.71 -0.92 14.76
CA ARG A 48 10.37 -0.75 16.18
C ARG A 48 9.56 0.51 16.46
N ALA A 49 9.79 1.57 15.69
CA ALA A 49 9.01 2.81 15.77
C ALA A 49 7.69 2.75 14.98
N GLY A 50 7.32 1.61 14.39
CA GLY A 50 6.13 1.50 13.52
C GLY A 50 6.24 2.32 12.24
N ARG A 51 7.47 2.60 11.79
CA ARG A 51 7.78 3.38 10.59
C ARG A 51 8.25 2.44 9.47
N LEU A 52 8.10 2.88 8.23
CA LEU A 52 8.51 2.13 7.05
C LEU A 52 9.18 3.05 6.04
N LEU A 53 10.33 2.64 5.51
CA LEU A 53 10.96 3.24 4.34
C LEU A 53 11.03 2.17 3.24
N ARG A 54 10.53 2.51 2.04
CA ARG A 54 10.63 1.62 0.88
C ARG A 54 11.01 2.35 -0.39
N VAL A 55 11.67 1.61 -1.28
CA VAL A 55 11.71 1.90 -2.72
C VAL A 55 10.74 0.93 -3.38
N ARG A 56 9.71 1.48 -4.04
CA ARG A 56 8.74 0.70 -4.81
C ARG A 56 8.99 0.91 -6.30
N ARG A 57 9.05 -0.18 -7.07
CA ARG A 57 9.01 -0.17 -8.52
C ARG A 57 7.73 -0.83 -9.01
N SER A 58 7.01 -0.15 -9.89
CA SER A 58 5.78 -0.66 -10.54
C SER A 58 5.77 -0.14 -11.97
N GLY A 59 5.83 -1.05 -12.94
CA GLY A 59 5.99 -0.70 -14.35
C GLY A 59 7.24 0.14 -14.61
N ASP A 60 7.05 1.32 -15.20
CA ASP A 60 8.08 2.33 -15.49
C ASP A 60 8.32 3.31 -14.32
N ARG A 61 7.57 3.19 -13.23
CA ARG A 61 7.63 4.11 -12.09
C ARG A 61 8.48 3.56 -10.97
N THR A 62 9.29 4.44 -10.38
CA THR A 62 10.03 4.18 -9.14
C THR A 62 9.69 5.27 -8.13
N LEU A 63 9.27 4.89 -6.93
CA LEU A 63 8.85 5.80 -5.88
C LEU A 63 9.51 5.44 -4.55
N VAL A 64 10.05 6.45 -3.87
CA VAL A 64 10.48 6.33 -2.47
C VAL A 64 9.32 6.74 -1.59
N THR A 65 8.98 5.93 -0.58
CA THR A 65 7.91 6.24 0.37
C THR A 65 8.40 6.05 1.80
N ALA A 66 8.12 7.04 2.65
CA ALA A 66 8.23 6.93 4.10
C ALA A 66 6.83 6.95 4.72
N LYS A 67 6.46 5.92 5.49
CA LYS A 67 5.23 5.87 6.29
C LYS A 67 5.60 5.95 7.77
N ALA A 68 4.76 6.65 8.54
CA ALA A 68 4.87 6.75 9.98
C ALA A 68 3.51 6.42 10.60
N PRO A 69 3.45 6.07 11.89
CA PRO A 69 2.19 5.95 12.60
C PRO A 69 1.36 7.22 12.42
N ALA A 70 0.07 7.06 12.15
CA ALA A 70 -0.84 8.19 12.24
C ALA A 70 -0.85 8.66 13.70
N GLU A 71 -0.84 9.98 13.93
CA GLU A 71 -1.22 10.49 15.25
C GLU A 71 -2.63 9.97 15.53
N ALA A 72 -2.84 9.36 16.69
CA ALA A 72 -4.16 8.96 17.11
C ALA A 72 -5.06 10.19 17.02
N GLY A 73 -6.06 10.16 16.14
CA GLY A 73 -7.05 11.23 16.09
C GLY A 73 -7.58 11.40 17.51
N ALA A 74 -7.47 12.61 18.06
CA ALA A 74 -8.10 12.92 19.33
C ALA A 74 -9.58 12.55 19.20
N SER A 75 -10.00 11.45 19.83
CA SER A 75 -11.42 11.19 20.05
C SER A 75 -11.91 12.30 20.96
N ALA A 76 -12.61 13.27 20.36
CA ALA A 76 -13.51 14.18 21.04
C ALA A 76 -14.91 13.59 21.03
#